data_AF-A0A0X8JSL0-F1
#
_entry.id   AF-A0A0X8JSL0-F1
#
_cell.length_a   1.000
_cell.length_b   1.000
_cell.length_c   1.000
_cell.angle_alpha   90.00
_cell.angle_beta   90.00
_cell.angle_gamma   90.00
#
_symmetry.space_group_name_H-M   'P 1'
#
loop_
_entity.id
_entity.type
_entity.pdbx_description
1 polymer ?
#
loop_
_entity_poly.entity_id
_entity_poly.type
_entity_poly.pdbx_seq_one_letter_code
_entity_poly.pdbx_strand_id
1 'polypeptide(L)'
;MLEIPAGTHTAPHSGLRYTLREPLILPRHSCLFLCGDNGAGKTSFLEHVLIAHIRASHTLLYLAQDLELQENTMRATLALLDISAAPALPELAVDWILASDCRDTLILDEFDKHLNESLFRKLCLQDFGWVICVSHLELRTPYEALSRGYALNFRRQGTEVRLSPEELW
;
A
#
# COMPACT_ATOMS: atom_id res chain seq x y z
N MET A 1 9.34 10.93 7.75
CA MET A 1 9.85 9.56 7.94
C MET A 1 8.66 8.73 8.35
N LEU A 2 8.43 7.59 7.71
CA LEU A 2 7.35 6.69 8.10
C LEU A 2 7.95 5.65 9.06
N GLU A 3 7.40 5.54 10.26
CA GLU A 3 7.93 4.67 11.29
C GLU A 3 6.81 3.85 11.96
N ILE A 4 7.07 2.56 12.18
CA ILE A 4 6.30 1.72 13.10
C ILE A 4 7.26 1.23 14.19
N PRO A 5 6.97 1.50 15.48
CA PRO A 5 7.88 1.12 16.56
C PRO A 5 7.98 -0.39 16.71
N ALA A 6 9.14 -0.85 17.20
CA ALA A 6 9.32 -2.23 17.64
C ALA A 6 8.30 -2.57 18.74
N GLY A 7 7.91 -3.83 18.82
CA GLY A 7 6.99 -4.33 19.83
C GLY A 7 5.91 -5.24 19.25
N THR A 8 4.89 -5.47 20.07
CA THR A 8 3.72 -6.26 19.68
C THR A 8 2.55 -5.35 19.36
N HIS A 9 2.01 -5.48 18.16
CA HIS A 9 0.85 -4.77 17.65
C HIS A 9 -0.32 -5.73 17.50
N THR A 10 -1.51 -5.33 17.91
CA THR A 10 -2.70 -6.20 17.87
C THR A 10 -3.68 -5.71 16.81
N ALA A 11 -4.26 -6.64 16.04
CA ALA A 11 -5.41 -6.36 15.18
C ALA A 11 -6.67 -6.93 15.84
N PRO A 12 -7.53 -6.10 16.46
CA PRO A 12 -8.63 -6.57 17.30
C PRO A 12 -9.63 -7.47 16.54
N HIS A 13 -9.89 -7.16 15.28
CA HIS A 13 -10.90 -7.84 14.46
C HIS A 13 -10.46 -9.22 13.98
N SER A 14 -9.15 -9.44 13.79
CA SER A 14 -8.61 -10.73 13.34
C SER A 14 -8.04 -11.59 14.46
N GLY A 15 -7.85 -11.03 15.66
CA GLY A 15 -7.19 -11.69 16.79
C GLY A 15 -5.69 -11.93 16.56
N LEU A 16 -5.10 -11.33 15.52
CA LEU A 16 -3.69 -11.49 15.19
C LEU A 16 -2.81 -10.57 16.04
N ARG A 17 -1.64 -11.10 16.42
CA ARG A 17 -0.59 -10.41 17.17
C ARG A 17 0.67 -10.33 16.33
N TYR A 18 1.04 -9.12 15.93
CA TYR A 18 2.19 -8.85 15.08
C TYR A 18 3.38 -8.44 15.92
N THR A 19 4.49 -9.17 15.83
CA THR A 19 5.71 -8.85 16.57
C THR A 19 6.78 -8.35 15.62
N LEU A 20 7.17 -7.09 15.82
CA LEU A 20 8.25 -6.39 15.14
C LEU A 20 9.43 -6.31 16.11
N ARG A 21 10.57 -6.96 15.81
CA ARG A 21 11.73 -6.99 16.73
C ARG A 21 12.49 -5.67 16.77
N GLU A 22 12.52 -5.01 15.64
CA GLU A 22 13.19 -3.73 15.40
C GLU A 22 12.17 -2.80 14.75
N PRO A 23 12.27 -1.47 14.92
CA PRO A 23 11.34 -0.55 14.32
C PRO A 23 11.41 -0.64 12.78
N LEU A 24 10.26 -0.52 12.12
CA LEU A 24 10.18 -0.39 10.67
C LEU A 24 10.33 1.09 10.36
N ILE A 25 11.45 1.49 9.78
CA ILE A 25 11.75 2.87 9.45
C ILE A 25 11.90 2.99 7.94
N LEU A 26 11.08 3.82 7.31
CA LEU A 26 11.11 4.07 5.88
C LEU A 26 11.49 5.52 5.59
N PRO A 27 12.64 5.76 4.94
CA PRO A 27 12.98 7.05 4.37
C PRO A 27 11.91 7.52 3.37
N ARG A 28 11.80 8.83 3.16
CA ARG A 28 10.94 9.38 2.10
C ARG A 28 11.46 8.90 0.72
N HIS A 29 10.54 8.77 -0.24
CA HIS A 29 10.72 8.20 -1.57
C HIS A 29 11.12 6.72 -1.56
N SER A 30 10.52 5.94 -0.65
CA SER A 30 10.71 4.49 -0.54
C SER A 30 9.45 3.70 -0.86
N CYS A 31 9.63 2.46 -1.30
CA CYS A 31 8.57 1.47 -1.42
C CYS A 31 8.60 0.46 -0.27
N LEU A 32 7.44 0.06 0.25
CA LEU A 32 7.30 -1.06 1.19
C LEU A 32 6.41 -2.15 0.59
N PHE A 33 6.95 -3.37 0.48
CA PHE A 33 6.19 -4.55 0.11
C PHE A 33 5.80 -5.35 1.35
N LEU A 34 4.51 -5.64 1.53
CA LEU A 34 4.05 -6.60 2.52
C LEU A 34 4.11 -7.99 1.89
N CYS A 35 5.03 -8.84 2.35
CA CYS A 35 5.35 -10.13 1.73
C CYS A 35 4.98 -11.29 2.65
N GLY A 36 4.34 -12.32 2.12
CA GLY A 36 4.02 -13.54 2.87
C GLY A 36 2.83 -14.30 2.28
N ASP A 37 2.64 -15.53 2.74
CA ASP A 37 1.65 -16.46 2.21
C ASP A 37 0.21 -15.93 2.28
N ASN A 38 -0.69 -16.56 1.52
CA ASN A 38 -2.13 -16.34 1.64
C ASN A 38 -2.57 -16.62 3.09
N GLY A 39 -3.30 -15.68 3.68
CA GLY A 39 -3.71 -15.78 5.09
C GLY A 39 -2.61 -15.48 6.12
N ALA A 40 -1.44 -14.98 5.72
CA ALA A 40 -0.39 -14.53 6.64
C ALA A 40 -0.78 -13.28 7.47
N GLY A 41 -1.88 -12.60 7.11
CA GLY A 41 -2.40 -11.45 7.84
C GLY A 41 -1.89 -10.09 7.33
N LYS A 42 -1.50 -9.98 6.06
CA LYS A 42 -0.98 -8.77 5.42
C LYS A 42 -2.00 -7.62 5.41
N THR A 43 -3.18 -7.84 4.83
CA THR A 43 -4.27 -6.85 4.78
C THR A 43 -4.71 -6.43 6.18
N SER A 44 -4.89 -7.39 7.10
CA SER A 44 -5.22 -7.05 8.49
C SER A 44 -4.15 -6.21 9.20
N PHE A 45 -2.86 -6.44 8.91
CA PHE A 45 -1.79 -5.58 9.42
C PHE A 45 -1.82 -4.20 8.78
N LEU A 46 -1.99 -4.15 7.45
CA LEU A 46 -2.10 -2.91 6.70
C LEU A 46 -3.19 -2.02 7.29
N GLU A 47 -4.40 -2.54 7.45
CA GLU A 47 -5.57 -1.77 7.89
C GLU A 47 -5.52 -1.39 9.37
N HIS A 48 -5.16 -2.33 10.25
CA HIS A 48 -5.33 -2.14 11.69
C HIS A 48 -4.06 -1.71 12.42
N VAL A 49 -2.89 -1.91 11.83
CA VAL A 49 -1.62 -1.51 12.45
C VAL A 49 -0.98 -0.40 11.64
N LEU A 50 -0.69 -0.64 10.36
CA LEU A 50 0.07 0.31 9.54
C LEU A 50 -0.71 1.60 9.31
N ILE A 51 -1.87 1.52 8.65
CA ILE A 51 -2.73 2.68 8.36
C ILE A 51 -3.12 3.39 9.65
N ALA A 52 -3.45 2.62 10.69
CA ALA A 52 -3.81 3.16 12.00
C ALA A 52 -2.70 4.02 12.62
N HIS A 53 -1.43 3.60 12.49
CA HIS A 53 -0.28 4.39 12.96
C HIS A 53 -0.02 5.62 12.08
N ILE A 54 0.02 5.44 10.75
CA ILE A 54 0.52 6.50 9.88
C ILE A 54 -0.52 7.59 9.59
N ARG A 55 -1.82 7.28 9.66
CA ARG A 55 -2.89 8.28 9.40
C ARG A 55 -2.93 9.44 10.41
N ALA A 56 -2.23 9.31 11.55
CA ALA A 56 -2.14 10.38 12.54
C ALA A 56 -1.20 11.52 12.10
N SER A 57 -0.26 11.24 11.18
CA SER A 57 0.77 12.19 10.74
C SER A 57 0.94 12.28 9.22
N HIS A 58 0.24 11.44 8.45
CA HIS A 58 0.35 11.34 6.99
C HIS A 58 -1.00 11.37 6.30
N THR A 59 -1.02 11.93 5.09
CA THR A 59 -2.18 11.85 4.19
C THR A 59 -2.06 10.60 3.35
N LEU A 60 -3.14 9.85 3.22
CA LEU A 60 -3.14 8.54 2.59
C LEU A 60 -4.08 8.53 1.38
N LEU A 61 -3.61 7.92 0.29
CA LEU A 61 -4.47 7.48 -0.80
C LEU A 61 -4.45 5.95 -0.84
N TYR A 62 -5.60 5.34 -0.57
CA TYR A 62 -5.73 3.88 -0.43
C TYR A 62 -6.58 3.28 -1.53
N LEU A 63 -5.98 2.38 -2.31
CA LEU A 63 -6.65 1.51 -3.26
C LEU A 63 -6.73 0.12 -2.65
N ALA A 64 -7.95 -0.31 -2.37
CA ALA A 64 -8.25 -1.58 -1.74
C ALA A 64 -8.13 -2.74 -2.74
N GLN A 65 -8.02 -3.94 -2.20
CA GLN A 65 -8.00 -5.19 -2.97
C GLN A 65 -9.24 -5.38 -3.85
N ASP A 66 -10.40 -4.93 -3.37
CA ASP A 66 -11.66 -4.96 -4.10
C ASP A 66 -12.00 -3.56 -4.63
N LEU A 67 -11.52 -3.28 -5.85
CA LEU A 67 -11.71 -2.00 -6.52
C LEU A 67 -13.17 -1.69 -6.86
N GLU A 68 -14.01 -2.71 -7.03
CA GLU A 68 -15.41 -2.53 -7.41
C GLU A 68 -16.15 -1.77 -6.30
N LEU A 69 -15.77 -2.00 -5.03
CA LEU A 69 -16.32 -1.27 -3.88
C LEU A 69 -15.96 0.22 -3.89
N GLN A 70 -14.89 0.61 -4.58
CA GLN A 70 -14.44 2.00 -4.69
C GLN A 70 -14.89 2.69 -5.97
N GLU A 71 -15.44 1.97 -6.95
CA GLU A 71 -15.76 2.50 -8.29
C GLU A 71 -16.61 3.78 -8.23
N ASN A 72 -17.73 3.72 -7.50
CA ASN A 72 -18.65 4.87 -7.41
C ASN A 72 -17.99 6.08 -6.74
N THR A 73 -17.15 5.85 -5.73
CA THR A 73 -16.38 6.91 -5.07
C THR A 73 -15.40 7.56 -6.05
N MET A 74 -14.69 6.76 -6.83
CA MET A 74 -13.75 7.26 -7.85
C MET A 74 -14.48 8.09 -8.91
N ARG A 75 -15.57 7.55 -9.49
CA ARG A 75 -16.37 8.26 -10.51
C ARG A 75 -16.96 9.56 -9.97
N ALA A 76 -17.54 9.54 -8.76
CA ALA A 76 -18.10 10.74 -8.14
C ALA A 76 -17.03 11.80 -7.89
N THR A 77 -15.85 11.40 -7.41
CA THR A 77 -14.73 12.32 -7.16
C THR A 77 -14.27 12.97 -8.46
N LEU A 78 -14.04 12.19 -9.52
CA LEU A 78 -13.62 12.71 -10.82
C LEU A 78 -14.67 13.66 -11.43
N ALA A 79 -15.95 13.31 -11.33
CA ALA A 79 -17.04 14.14 -11.82
C ALA A 79 -17.11 15.50 -11.09
N LEU A 80 -16.87 15.53 -9.77
CA LEU A 80 -16.81 16.78 -9.01
C LEU A 80 -15.62 17.68 -9.38
N LEU A 81 -14.58 17.11 -10.00
CA LEU A 81 -13.40 17.81 -10.50
C LEU A 81 -13.52 18.16 -12.00
N ASP A 82 -14.70 17.95 -12.62
CA ASP A 82 -14.92 18.08 -14.06
C ASP A 82 -13.96 17.22 -14.92
N ILE A 83 -13.52 16.07 -14.38
CA ILE A 83 -12.66 15.11 -15.07
C ILE A 83 -13.52 13.95 -15.59
N SER A 84 -13.38 13.64 -16.88
CA SER A 84 -14.05 12.50 -17.49
C SER A 84 -13.50 11.19 -16.93
N ALA A 85 -14.36 10.41 -16.28
CA ALA A 85 -14.01 9.09 -15.75
C ALA A 85 -13.78 8.08 -16.88
N ALA A 86 -12.64 7.38 -16.87
CA ALA A 86 -12.43 6.26 -17.77
C ALA A 86 -13.51 5.16 -17.57
N PRO A 87 -13.85 4.43 -18.65
CA PRO A 87 -14.88 3.39 -18.57
C PRO A 87 -14.36 2.14 -17.85
N ALA A 88 -13.09 1.78 -18.07
CA ALA A 88 -12.47 0.60 -17.46
C ALA A 88 -11.91 0.91 -16.06
N LEU A 89 -12.08 -0.03 -15.14
CA LEU A 89 -11.81 0.16 -13.72
C LEU A 89 -10.32 0.45 -13.39
N PRO A 90 -9.33 -0.21 -14.00
CA PRO A 90 -7.92 0.11 -13.74
C PRO A 90 -7.55 1.52 -14.20
N GLU A 91 -8.01 1.92 -15.39
CA GLU A 91 -7.85 3.27 -15.92
C GLU A 91 -8.53 4.32 -15.03
N LEU A 92 -9.76 4.03 -14.57
CA LEU A 92 -10.50 4.88 -13.65
C LEU A 92 -9.72 5.12 -12.36
N ALA A 93 -9.13 4.08 -11.79
CA ALA A 93 -8.31 4.17 -10.58
C ALA A 93 -7.04 5.00 -10.81
N VAL A 94 -6.37 4.83 -11.95
CA VAL A 94 -5.21 5.65 -12.33
C VAL A 94 -5.61 7.12 -12.47
N ASP A 95 -6.71 7.43 -13.18
CA ASP A 95 -7.20 8.79 -13.32
C ASP A 95 -7.55 9.41 -11.96
N TRP A 96 -8.17 8.63 -11.06
CA TRP A 96 -8.47 9.06 -9.70
C TRP A 96 -7.22 9.35 -8.87
N ILE A 97 -6.17 8.52 -8.97
CA ILE A 97 -4.88 8.76 -8.31
C ILE A 97 -4.24 10.06 -8.82
N LEU A 98 -4.25 10.25 -10.14
CA LEU A 98 -3.68 11.44 -10.77
C LEU A 98 -4.44 12.72 -10.41
N ALA A 99 -5.76 12.64 -10.30
CA ALA A 99 -6.62 13.75 -9.91
C ALA A 99 -6.53 14.11 -8.41
N SER A 100 -6.09 13.16 -7.56
CA SER A 100 -5.88 13.42 -6.14
C SER A 100 -4.64 14.29 -5.92
N ASP A 101 -4.73 15.29 -5.05
CA ASP A 101 -3.57 16.10 -4.61
C ASP A 101 -2.70 15.36 -3.58
N CYS A 102 -3.13 14.18 -3.11
CA CYS A 102 -2.34 13.39 -2.16
C CYS A 102 -1.10 12.82 -2.86
N ARG A 103 0.07 13.30 -2.46
CA ARG A 103 1.39 12.78 -2.87
C ARG A 103 2.24 12.34 -1.67
N ASP A 104 1.62 12.17 -0.51
CA ASP A 104 2.33 11.79 0.70
C ASP A 104 2.52 10.28 0.77
N THR A 105 1.43 9.51 0.93
CA THR A 105 1.49 8.03 0.92
C THR A 105 0.45 7.44 -0.03
N LEU A 106 0.91 6.59 -0.96
CA LEU A 106 0.06 5.74 -1.80
C LEU A 106 0.07 4.31 -1.26
N ILE A 107 -1.11 3.71 -1.12
CA ILE A 107 -1.27 2.33 -0.67
C ILE A 107 -2.00 1.56 -1.78
N LEU A 108 -1.35 0.52 -2.28
CA LEU A 108 -1.82 -0.38 -3.32
C LEU A 108 -2.00 -1.79 -2.73
N ASP A 109 -3.21 -2.11 -2.30
CA ASP A 109 -3.52 -3.44 -1.74
C ASP A 109 -3.98 -4.36 -2.86
N GLU A 110 -3.08 -5.23 -3.32
CA GLU A 110 -3.21 -6.09 -4.50
C GLU A 110 -3.65 -5.40 -5.80
N PHE A 111 -3.61 -4.07 -5.86
CA PHE A 111 -4.05 -3.30 -7.01
C PHE A 111 -3.17 -3.51 -8.25
N ASP A 112 -1.88 -3.76 -8.02
CA ASP A 112 -0.86 -3.89 -9.05
C ASP A 112 -1.15 -5.00 -10.07
N LYS A 113 -1.92 -6.03 -9.70
CA LYS A 113 -2.37 -7.09 -10.62
C LYS A 113 -3.30 -6.60 -11.73
N HIS A 114 -3.94 -5.44 -11.53
CA HIS A 114 -4.85 -4.82 -12.50
C HIS A 114 -4.11 -3.89 -13.48
N LEU A 115 -2.85 -3.58 -13.23
CA LEU A 115 -2.08 -2.62 -14.02
C LEU A 115 -1.21 -3.32 -15.06
N ASN A 116 -1.45 -3.04 -16.34
CA ASN A 116 -0.43 -3.26 -17.36
C ASN A 116 0.73 -2.26 -17.19
N GLU A 117 1.86 -2.49 -17.86
CA GLU A 117 3.06 -1.66 -17.69
C GLU A 117 2.83 -0.18 -18.04
N SER A 118 1.99 0.10 -19.05
CA SER A 118 1.65 1.47 -19.46
C SER A 118 0.91 2.22 -18.35
N LEU A 119 -0.14 1.62 -17.80
CA LEU A 119 -0.91 2.20 -16.68
C LEU A 119 -0.05 2.34 -15.43
N PHE A 120 0.81 1.36 -15.17
CA PHE A 120 1.71 1.41 -14.04
C PHE A 120 2.64 2.62 -14.11
N ARG A 121 3.28 2.86 -15.27
CA ARG A 121 4.17 4.01 -15.47
C ARG A 121 3.45 5.35 -15.30
N LYS A 122 2.15 5.43 -15.63
CA LYS A 122 1.35 6.65 -15.42
C LYS A 122 1.18 7.04 -13.96
N LEU A 123 1.33 6.10 -13.01
CA LEU A 123 1.19 6.42 -11.59
C LEU A 123 2.28 7.37 -11.07
N CYS A 124 3.39 7.53 -11.80
CA CYS A 124 4.49 8.43 -11.42
C CYS A 124 4.92 8.22 -9.95
N LEU A 125 5.20 6.97 -9.57
CA LEU A 125 5.46 6.59 -8.18
C LEU A 125 6.54 7.44 -7.49
N GLN A 126 7.51 7.95 -8.25
CA GLN A 126 8.56 8.83 -7.75
C GLN A 126 8.05 10.13 -7.11
N ASP A 127 6.84 10.56 -7.47
CA ASP A 127 6.22 11.79 -6.95
C ASP A 127 5.65 11.58 -5.54
N PHE A 128 5.50 10.33 -5.09
CA PHE A 128 5.00 10.00 -3.76
C PHE A 128 6.10 9.97 -2.70
N GLY A 129 5.76 10.42 -1.49
CA GLY A 129 6.63 10.29 -0.31
C GLY A 129 6.84 8.83 0.08
N TRP A 130 5.80 8.00 0.04
CA TRP A 130 5.88 6.56 0.30
C TRP A 130 4.89 5.81 -0.59
N VAL A 131 5.31 4.62 -1.03
CA VAL A 131 4.43 3.67 -1.72
C VAL A 131 4.40 2.38 -0.91
N ILE A 132 3.20 1.91 -0.57
CA ILE A 132 3.01 0.68 0.21
C ILE A 132 2.21 -0.28 -0.64
N CYS A 133 2.76 -1.48 -0.84
CA CYS A 133 2.21 -2.47 -1.74
C CYS A 133 1.96 -3.76 -0.99
N VAL A 134 0.74 -4.27 -1.09
CA VAL A 134 0.42 -5.66 -0.77
C VAL A 134 0.36 -6.38 -2.10
N SER A 135 1.29 -7.27 -2.37
CA SER A 135 1.24 -8.02 -3.61
C SER A 135 1.81 -9.41 -3.43
N HIS A 136 1.24 -10.33 -4.19
CA HIS A 136 1.73 -11.69 -4.37
C HIS A 136 2.58 -11.83 -5.63
N LEU A 137 2.68 -10.75 -6.43
CA LEU A 137 3.43 -10.74 -7.67
C LEU A 137 4.91 -10.48 -7.41
N GLU A 138 5.75 -10.91 -8.35
CA GLU A 138 7.15 -10.56 -8.37
C GLU A 138 7.32 -9.03 -8.48
N LEU A 139 8.42 -8.54 -7.91
CA LEU A 139 8.83 -7.14 -8.00
C LEU A 139 8.83 -6.68 -9.46
N ARG A 140 8.06 -5.62 -9.74
CA ARG A 140 7.96 -5.04 -11.07
C ARG A 140 8.93 -3.88 -11.24
N THR A 141 9.60 -3.81 -12.39
CA THR A 141 10.59 -2.76 -12.75
C THR A 141 10.13 -1.32 -12.47
N PRO A 142 8.85 -0.92 -12.66
CA PRO A 142 8.44 0.45 -12.37
C PRO A 142 8.60 0.89 -10.91
N TYR A 143 8.71 -0.04 -9.94
CA TYR A 143 9.02 0.31 -8.55
C TYR A 143 10.45 0.82 -8.36
N GLU A 144 11.37 0.51 -9.28
CA GLU A 144 12.76 1.01 -9.28
C GLU A 144 12.84 2.52 -9.53
N ALA A 145 11.73 3.18 -9.90
CA ALA A 145 11.65 4.64 -9.93
C ALA A 145 11.76 5.27 -8.52
N LEU A 146 11.57 4.48 -7.45
CA LEU A 146 11.75 4.89 -6.07
C LEU A 146 13.19 4.65 -5.61
N SER A 147 13.66 5.56 -4.75
CA SER A 147 15.07 5.57 -4.33
C SER A 147 15.49 4.34 -3.52
N ARG A 148 14.53 3.70 -2.84
CA ARG A 148 14.75 2.53 -1.99
C ARG A 148 13.56 1.60 -1.96
N GLY A 149 13.82 0.32 -1.80
CA GLY A 149 12.81 -0.72 -1.66
C GLY A 149 12.97 -1.51 -0.37
N TYR A 150 11.86 -1.81 0.30
CA TYR A 150 11.84 -2.61 1.51
C TYR A 150 10.78 -3.70 1.42
N ALA A 151 11.07 -4.89 1.94
CA ALA A 151 10.07 -5.91 2.20
C ALA A 151 9.82 -6.03 3.71
N LEU A 152 8.55 -6.18 4.09
CA LEU A 152 8.15 -6.63 5.42
C LEU A 152 7.64 -8.06 5.28
N ASN A 153 8.46 -9.01 5.74
CA ASN A 153 8.17 -10.43 5.63
C ASN A 153 7.29 -10.92 6.78
N PHE A 154 6.16 -11.57 6.46
CA PHE A 154 5.18 -12.08 7.41
C PHE A 154 5.36 -13.59 7.59
N ARG A 155 5.60 -14.02 8.84
CA ARG A 155 5.65 -15.45 9.22
C ARG A 155 4.65 -15.75 10.31
N ARG A 156 3.55 -16.41 9.95
CA ARG A 156 2.44 -16.72 10.86
C ARG A 156 2.59 -18.08 11.54
N GLN A 157 2.31 -18.15 12.83
CA GLN A 157 2.19 -19.37 13.64
C GLN A 157 0.98 -19.24 14.57
N GLY A 158 -0.16 -19.82 14.17
CA GLY A 158 -1.42 -19.65 14.89
C GLY A 158 -1.92 -18.20 14.80
N THR A 159 -2.04 -17.52 15.94
CA THR A 159 -2.42 -16.10 16.03
C THR A 159 -1.22 -15.14 16.06
N GLU A 160 -0.01 -15.66 16.25
CA GLU A 160 1.22 -14.88 16.28
C GLU A 160 1.78 -14.73 14.87
N VAL A 161 2.17 -13.50 14.52
CA VAL A 161 2.77 -13.15 13.23
C VAL A 161 4.08 -12.44 13.51
N ARG A 162 5.20 -13.05 13.10
CA ARG A 162 6.51 -12.42 13.17
C ARG A 162 6.74 -11.60 11.91
N LEU A 163 7.17 -10.37 12.11
CA LEU A 163 7.48 -9.42 11.05
C LEU A 163 8.99 -9.17 10.99
N SER A 164 9.56 -9.28 9.80
CA SER A 164 10.98 -9.07 9.55
C SER A 164 11.18 -8.09 8.40
N PRO A 165 11.65 -6.86 8.67
CA PRO A 165 12.01 -5.92 7.60
C PRO A 165 13.29 -6.39 6.87
N GLU A 166 13.37 -6.08 5.59
CA GLU A 166 14.49 -6.37 4.70
C GLU A 166 14.62 -5.23 3.68
N GLU A 167 15.83 -4.70 3.49
CA GLU A 167 16.11 -3.74 2.41
C GLU A 167 16.39 -4.51 1.12
N LEU A 168 15.73 -4.12 0.03
CA LEU A 168 15.80 -4.78 -1.28
C LEU A 168 16.80 -4.09 -2.22
N TRP A 169 16.78 -2.75 -2.24
CA TRP A 169 17.73 -1.89 -2.94
C TRP A 169 17.82 -0.50 -2.27
#